data_AF-A0AAP6BC89-F1
#
_entry.id   AF-A0AAP6BC89-F1
#
_cell.length_a   1.000
_cell.length_b   1.000
_cell.length_c   1.000
_cell.angle_alpha   90.00
_cell.angle_beta   90.00
_cell.angle_gamma   90.00
#
_symmetry.space_group_name_H-M   'P 1'
#
loop_
_entity.id
_entity.type
_entity.pdbx_description
1 polymer ?
#
loop_
_entity_poly.entity_id
_entity_poly.type
_entity_poly.pdbx_seq_one_letter_code
_entity_poly.pdbx_strand_id
1 'polypeptide(L)'
;MVRKREADSDGVPPSHLRLASPYDPDARWSAKGDELFWLGCKVHLTETCDTDSTDSTDSTGTDGNTGGAVDAGPTAGGAPNLITDVATTVSTAPDVTATVGIQRRLTEHQVKPGEHYLDSG
;
A
#
# COMPACT_ATOMS: atom_id res chain seq x y z
N MET A 1 37.12 -0.59 28.51
CA MET A 1 37.81 -0.40 27.21
C MET A 1 36.89 -0.92 26.12
N VAL A 2 36.52 -0.09 25.13
CA VAL A 2 35.71 -0.51 23.98
C VAL A 2 36.68 -0.87 22.84
N ARG A 3 36.55 -2.06 22.25
CA ARG A 3 37.32 -2.49 21.08
C ARG A 3 36.38 -2.74 19.90
N LYS A 4 36.84 -2.47 18.68
CA LYS A 4 36.13 -2.83 17.44
C LYS A 4 36.05 -4.36 17.34
N ARG A 5 34.89 -4.90 16.92
CA ARG A 5 34.74 -6.31 16.56
C ARG A 5 35.21 -6.55 15.13
N GLU A 6 35.90 -7.64 14.90
CA GLU A 6 36.25 -8.10 13.56
C GLU A 6 35.36 -9.30 13.18
N ALA A 7 34.82 -9.29 11.96
CA ALA A 7 33.79 -10.25 11.55
C ALA A 7 34.30 -11.71 11.58
N ASP A 8 35.56 -11.93 11.21
CA ASP A 8 36.15 -13.28 11.14
C ASP A 8 36.44 -13.87 12.53
N SER A 9 36.67 -13.04 13.55
CA SER A 9 37.01 -13.48 14.90
C SER A 9 35.84 -13.40 15.89
N ASP A 10 35.08 -12.30 15.87
CA ASP A 10 33.99 -12.03 16.81
C ASP A 10 32.61 -12.27 16.19
N GLY A 11 32.54 -12.59 14.88
CA GLY A 11 31.29 -12.74 14.14
C GLY A 11 30.61 -11.42 13.78
N VAL A 12 29.47 -11.53 13.09
CA VAL A 12 28.60 -10.37 12.82
C VAL A 12 27.56 -10.21 13.94
N PRO A 13 27.15 -8.98 14.28
CA PRO A 13 26.04 -8.78 15.20
C PRO A 13 24.78 -9.51 14.73
N PRO A 14 23.93 -9.98 15.67
CA PRO A 14 22.57 -10.38 15.35
C PRO A 14 21.88 -9.32 14.50
N SER A 15 21.06 -9.73 13.53
CA SER A 15 20.47 -8.84 12.53
C SER A 15 19.77 -7.62 13.14
N HIS A 16 19.08 -7.78 14.28
CA HIS A 16 18.38 -6.69 14.96
C HIS A 16 19.31 -5.65 15.63
N LEU A 17 20.59 -5.99 15.87
CA LEU A 17 21.64 -5.07 16.36
C LEU A 17 22.55 -4.56 15.23
N ARG A 18 22.41 -5.09 14.02
CA ARG A 18 23.28 -4.75 12.90
C ARG A 18 22.76 -3.48 12.24
N LEU A 19 23.59 -2.44 12.21
CA LEU A 19 23.37 -1.29 11.33
C LEU A 19 23.53 -1.74 9.89
N ALA A 20 22.45 -1.65 9.12
CA ALA A 20 22.41 -2.09 7.72
C ALA A 20 22.53 -0.92 6.72
N SER A 21 22.26 0.30 7.16
CA SER A 21 22.42 1.53 6.38
C SER A 21 23.22 2.57 7.20
N PRO A 22 24.12 3.36 6.57
CA PRO A 22 24.76 4.48 7.22
C PRO A 22 23.85 5.70 7.40
N TYR A 23 22.70 5.74 6.71
CA TYR A 23 21.79 6.90 6.69
C TYR A 23 20.53 6.69 7.54
N ASP A 24 20.13 5.44 7.75
CA ASP A 24 18.92 5.08 8.51
C ASP A 24 19.26 3.94 9.49
N PRO A 25 19.36 4.23 10.80
CA PRO A 25 19.70 3.22 11.81
C PRO A 25 18.58 2.17 12.00
N ASP A 26 17.36 2.44 11.52
CA ASP A 26 16.21 1.55 11.62
C ASP A 26 15.99 0.72 10.35
N ALA A 27 16.73 1.00 9.27
CA ALA A 27 16.67 0.21 8.04
C ALA A 27 17.05 -1.26 8.29
N ARG A 28 16.19 -2.18 7.85
CA ARG A 28 16.45 -3.63 7.93
C ARG A 28 16.29 -4.28 6.56
N TRP A 29 17.10 -5.31 6.32
CA TRP A 29 16.93 -6.19 5.17
C TRP A 29 15.69 -7.04 5.35
N SER A 30 14.87 -7.14 4.30
CA SER A 30 13.78 -8.10 4.18
C SER A 30 13.72 -8.67 2.77
N ALA A 31 13.03 -9.79 2.64
CA ALA A 31 12.68 -10.39 1.37
C ALA A 31 11.21 -10.85 1.37
N LYS A 32 10.62 -10.91 0.18
CA LYS A 32 9.31 -11.52 -0.08
C LYS A 32 9.47 -12.45 -1.27
N GLY A 33 9.44 -13.77 -1.01
CA GLY A 33 9.93 -14.75 -1.96
C GLY A 33 11.44 -14.60 -2.20
N ASP A 34 11.92 -15.16 -3.31
CA ASP A 34 13.36 -15.24 -3.60
C ASP A 34 13.88 -14.03 -4.40
N GLU A 35 13.01 -13.33 -5.12
CA GLU A 35 13.40 -12.27 -6.05
C GLU A 35 13.28 -10.86 -5.47
N LEU A 36 12.34 -10.63 -4.54
CA LEU A 36 12.10 -9.31 -3.99
C LEU A 36 12.82 -9.16 -2.65
N PHE A 37 13.95 -8.48 -2.65
CA PHE A 37 14.70 -8.11 -1.45
C PHE A 37 14.93 -6.60 -1.40
N TRP A 38 14.87 -6.03 -0.20
CA TRP A 38 15.06 -4.60 -0.01
C TRP A 38 15.66 -4.29 1.36
N LEU A 39 16.32 -3.14 1.45
CA LEU A 39 16.86 -2.57 2.68
C LEU A 39 16.05 -1.33 3.04
N GLY A 40 15.34 -1.33 4.17
CA GLY A 40 14.61 -0.17 4.63
C GLY A 40 13.37 -0.50 5.45
N CYS A 41 12.24 0.07 5.05
CA CYS A 41 10.93 -0.08 5.66
C CYS A 41 9.92 -0.72 4.69
N LYS A 42 8.71 -0.97 5.17
CA LYS A 42 7.52 -1.23 4.34
C LYS A 42 6.61 -0.02 4.38
N VAL A 43 6.07 0.34 3.22
CA VAL A 43 5.07 1.40 3.07
C VAL A 43 3.71 0.74 2.87
N HIS A 44 2.72 1.19 3.62
CA HIS A 44 1.32 0.79 3.50
C HIS A 44 0.54 2.00 3.02
N LEU A 45 -0.17 1.85 1.90
CA LEU A 45 -0.93 2.90 1.25
C LEU A 45 -2.38 2.48 1.16
N THR A 46 -3.29 3.42 1.37
CA THR A 46 -4.70 3.23 1.04
C THR A 46 -5.12 4.30 0.05
N GLU A 47 -5.97 3.94 -0.89
CA GLU A 47 -6.48 4.85 -1.91
C GLU A 47 -7.99 4.70 -2.08
N THR A 48 -8.62 5.71 -2.68
CA THR A 48 -9.98 5.56 -3.20
C THR A 48 -9.96 4.57 -4.37
N CYS A 49 -11.02 3.78 -4.50
CA CYS A 49 -11.25 2.96 -5.69
C CYS A 49 -12.32 3.61 -6.56
N ASP A 50 -12.25 3.38 -7.87
CA ASP A 50 -13.35 3.73 -8.77
C ASP A 50 -14.64 3.04 -8.30
N THR A 51 -15.72 3.81 -8.21
CA THR A 51 -17.04 3.19 -8.27
C THR A 51 -17.26 2.85 -9.73
N ASP A 52 -17.44 1.57 -10.07
CA ASP A 52 -17.94 1.19 -11.40
C ASP A 52 -19.04 2.17 -11.74
N SER A 53 -18.92 2.82 -12.90
CA SER A 53 -19.88 3.81 -13.35
C SER A 53 -21.21 3.10 -13.59
N THR A 54 -21.98 2.86 -12.52
CA THR A 54 -23.38 2.46 -12.59
C THR A 54 -24.16 3.71 -12.97
N ASP A 55 -23.90 4.20 -14.17
CA ASP A 55 -24.86 4.95 -14.95
C ASP A 55 -25.05 4.25 -16.29
N SER A 56 -25.46 2.99 -16.21
CA SER A 56 -26.48 2.52 -17.15
C SER A 56 -27.80 2.70 -16.41
N THR A 57 -28.27 3.95 -16.32
CA THR A 57 -29.67 4.25 -16.05
C THR A 57 -30.52 3.21 -16.78
N ASP A 58 -31.31 2.47 -16.00
CA ASP A 58 -32.42 1.67 -16.48
C ASP A 58 -33.28 2.59 -17.35
N SER A 59 -33.08 2.53 -18.66
CA SER A 59 -33.93 3.20 -19.63
C SER A 59 -35.18 2.36 -19.80
N THR A 60 -36.00 2.33 -18.75
CA THR A 60 -37.38 1.87 -18.84
C THR A 60 -38.17 2.91 -19.63
N GLY A 61 -38.15 2.75 -20.96
CA GLY A 61 -39.13 3.24 -21.93
C GLY A 61 -39.12 4.74 -22.26
N THR A 62 -38.74 5.09 -23.50
CA THR A 62 -39.60 5.87 -24.42
C THR A 62 -39.02 5.78 -25.84
N ASP A 63 -39.89 5.46 -26.77
CA ASP A 63 -39.62 5.11 -28.16
C ASP A 63 -39.18 6.33 -29.00
N GLY A 64 -38.20 6.14 -29.89
CA GLY A 64 -38.13 6.86 -31.17
C GLY A 64 -37.01 7.90 -31.37
N ASN A 65 -36.13 7.57 -32.32
CA ASN A 65 -35.49 8.44 -33.33
C ASN A 65 -34.10 9.08 -33.07
N THR A 66 -33.10 8.41 -33.66
CA THR A 66 -31.87 8.85 -34.36
C THR A 66 -31.31 10.26 -34.13
N GLY A 67 -30.07 10.32 -33.62
CA GLY A 67 -29.21 11.50 -33.75
C GLY A 67 -27.79 11.27 -33.23
N GLY A 68 -26.92 10.73 -34.09
CA GLY A 68 -25.46 10.83 -33.96
C GLY A 68 -24.82 10.12 -32.78
N ALA A 69 -24.37 8.89 -32.99
CA ALA A 69 -23.26 8.35 -32.22
C ALA A 69 -22.01 9.18 -32.56
N VAL A 70 -21.81 10.27 -31.83
CA VAL A 70 -20.45 10.79 -31.67
C VAL A 70 -19.68 9.66 -31.01
N ASP A 71 -18.67 9.21 -31.72
CA ASP A 71 -17.72 8.19 -31.32
C ASP A 71 -17.26 8.50 -29.89
N ALA A 72 -17.88 7.84 -28.91
CA ALA A 72 -17.43 7.87 -27.53
C ALA A 72 -16.18 7.02 -27.50
N GLY A 73 -15.09 7.63 -27.99
CA GLY A 73 -13.74 7.15 -27.72
C GLY A 73 -13.62 6.84 -26.23
N PRO A 74 -12.73 5.90 -25.85
CA PRO A 74 -12.73 5.34 -24.51
C PRO A 74 -12.69 6.49 -23.52
N THR A 75 -13.76 6.67 -22.74
CA THR A 75 -13.77 7.53 -21.55
C THR A 75 -12.99 6.78 -20.46
N ALA A 76 -11.75 6.41 -20.78
CA ALA A 76 -10.74 5.98 -19.85
C ALA A 76 -10.17 7.25 -19.21
N GLY A 77 -10.92 7.79 -18.27
CA GLY A 77 -10.54 8.98 -17.53
C GLY A 77 -11.44 9.20 -16.33
N GLY A 78 -11.71 8.13 -15.56
CA GLY A 78 -12.17 8.26 -14.19
C GLY A 78 -11.25 9.21 -13.42
N ALA A 79 -11.80 9.95 -12.47
CA ALA A 79 -11.01 10.84 -11.62
C ALA A 79 -9.83 10.05 -11.01
N PRO A 80 -8.65 10.66 -10.81
CA PRO A 80 -7.51 9.94 -10.26
C PRO A 80 -7.83 9.40 -8.86
N ASN A 81 -7.36 8.19 -8.55
CA ASN A 81 -7.43 7.64 -7.20
C ASN A 81 -6.66 8.55 -6.22
N LEU A 82 -7.31 8.88 -5.11
CA LEU A 82 -6.72 9.70 -4.05
C LEU A 82 -6.15 8.80 -2.96
N ILE A 83 -4.89 8.99 -2.62
CA ILE A 83 -4.27 8.35 -1.45
C ILE A 83 -4.92 8.95 -0.19
N THR A 84 -5.53 8.09 0.63
CA THR A 84 -6.26 8.48 1.83
C THR A 84 -5.43 8.35 3.11
N ASP A 85 -4.40 7.49 3.10
CA ASP A 85 -3.47 7.30 4.21
C ASP A 85 -2.13 6.72 3.73
N VAL A 86 -1.05 7.07 4.45
CA VAL A 86 0.28 6.52 4.26
C VAL A 86 0.85 6.12 5.61
N ALA A 87 1.32 4.88 5.73
CA ALA A 87 1.97 4.37 6.93
C ALA A 87 3.31 3.71 6.59
N THR A 88 4.26 3.77 7.53
CA THR A 88 5.50 3.00 7.41
C THR A 88 5.70 2.10 8.62
N THR A 89 6.27 0.92 8.38
CA THR A 89 6.70 -0.01 9.43
C THR A 89 8.11 -0.49 9.14
N VAL A 90 8.85 -0.90 10.17
CA VAL A 90 10.12 -1.61 9.95
C VAL A 90 9.88 -2.81 9.04
N SER A 91 10.84 -3.10 8.16
CA SER A 91 10.62 -4.06 7.08
C SER A 91 10.37 -5.50 7.57
N THR A 92 10.80 -5.81 8.79
CA THR A 92 10.64 -7.12 9.42
C THR A 92 9.33 -7.29 10.18
N ALA A 93 8.53 -6.23 10.37
CA ALA A 93 7.26 -6.31 11.07
C ALA A 93 6.19 -7.00 10.18
N PRO A 94 5.40 -7.97 10.66
CA PRO A 94 4.30 -8.53 9.87
C PRO A 94 3.29 -7.46 9.43
N ASP A 95 2.72 -7.59 8.22
CA ASP A 95 1.85 -6.55 7.63
C ASP A 95 0.60 -6.25 8.48
N VAL A 96 0.01 -7.28 9.09
CA VAL A 96 -1.14 -7.16 10.02
C VAL A 96 -0.89 -6.19 11.19
N THR A 97 0.37 -5.96 11.54
CA THR A 97 0.75 -5.01 12.61
C THR A 97 0.40 -3.57 12.23
N ALA A 98 0.40 -3.23 10.94
CA ALA A 98 0.06 -1.88 10.47
C ALA A 98 -1.46 -1.61 10.48
N THR A 99 -2.28 -2.66 10.36
CA THR A 99 -3.72 -2.58 10.09
C THR A 99 -4.48 -1.78 11.13
N VAL A 100 -4.25 -2.01 12.43
CA VAL A 100 -4.98 -1.31 13.52
C VAL A 100 -4.74 0.19 13.47
N GLY A 101 -3.51 0.62 13.22
CA GLY A 101 -3.16 2.03 13.13
C GLY A 101 -3.82 2.71 11.93
N ILE A 102 -3.81 2.03 10.78
CA ILE A 102 -4.42 2.51 9.53
C ILE A 102 -5.94 2.64 9.70
N GLN A 103 -6.62 1.61 10.22
CA GLN A 103 -8.09 1.63 10.40
C GLN A 103 -8.56 2.75 11.33
N ARG A 104 -7.79 3.05 12.38
CA ARG A 104 -8.06 4.20 13.25
C ARG A 104 -7.97 5.51 12.46
N ARG A 105 -6.89 5.73 11.71
CA ARG A 105 -6.72 6.97 10.91
C ARG A 105 -7.78 7.12 9.83
N LEU A 106 -8.14 6.04 9.13
CA LEU A 106 -9.24 6.07 8.16
C LEU A 106 -10.59 6.46 8.81
N THR A 107 -10.81 6.03 10.06
CA THR A 107 -11.97 6.46 10.84
C THR A 107 -11.90 7.95 11.15
N GLU A 108 -10.76 8.43 11.64
CA GLU A 108 -10.55 9.84 11.96
C GLU A 108 -10.74 10.73 10.73
N HIS A 109 -10.25 10.29 9.57
CA HIS A 109 -10.36 10.97 8.28
C HIS A 109 -11.75 10.85 7.64
N GLN A 110 -12.70 10.09 8.22
CA GLN A 110 -14.04 9.85 7.67
C GLN A 110 -14.05 9.17 6.29
N VAL A 111 -13.05 8.33 6.00
CA VAL A 111 -12.88 7.62 4.72
C VAL A 111 -12.76 6.11 4.93
N LYS A 112 -13.55 5.57 5.86
CA LYS A 112 -13.64 4.13 6.06
C LYS A 112 -14.18 3.45 4.81
N PRO A 113 -13.58 2.34 4.36
CA PRO A 113 -14.14 1.56 3.27
C PRO A 113 -15.47 0.95 3.70
N GLY A 114 -16.40 0.80 2.73
CA GLY A 114 -17.68 0.13 2.98
C GLY A 114 -17.53 -1.37 3.28
N GLU A 115 -16.50 -2.00 2.72
CA GLU A 115 -16.14 -3.39 2.96
C GLU A 115 -14.61 -3.52 3.09
N HIS A 116 -14.13 -4.40 3.97
CA HIS A 116 -12.70 -4.55 4.26
C HIS A 116 -12.29 -6.02 4.21
N TYR A 117 -11.62 -6.40 3.12
CA TYR A 117 -11.04 -7.74 2.96
C TYR A 117 -9.64 -7.79 3.56
N LEU A 118 -9.33 -8.87 4.28
CA LEU A 118 -8.01 -9.12 4.86
C LEU A 118 -7.58 -10.54 4.51
N ASP A 119 -6.42 -10.69 3.88
CA ASP A 119 -5.81 -11.99 3.61
C ASP A 119 -5.12 -12.53 4.87
N SER A 120 -5.16 -13.86 5.05
CA SER A 120 -4.57 -14.53 6.22
C SER A 120 -3.04 -14.71 6.11
N GLY A 121 -2.46 -14.41 4.95
CA GLY A 121 -1.02 -14.46 4.69
C GLY A 121 -0.49 -15.84 4.32
#